data_AF-A0A7S3ARL6-F1
#
_entry.id   AF-A0A7S3ARL6-F1
#
_cell.length_a   1.000
_cell.length_b   1.000
_cell.length_c   1.000
_cell.angle_alpha   90.00
_cell.angle_beta   90.00
_cell.angle_gamma   90.00
#
_symmetry.space_group_name_H-M   'P 1'
#
loop_
_entity.id
_entity.type
_entity.pdbx_description
1 polymer ?
#
loop_
_entity_poly.entity_id
_entity_poly.type
_entity_poly.pdbx_seq_one_letter_code
_entity_poly.pdbx_strand_id
1 'polypeptide(L)'
;VKPSGFVEGAPMVIWKGVAEAVHLLVVWCGHDERFGVNNVATTAAAVSTYGAIAAFGKPDLLLSAGTAGGFSSLGAAVGDVYLSTKCVFHSRRIPVSSGVLEENGFGHF
;
A
#
# COMPACT_ATOMS: atom_id res chain seq x y z
N VAL A 1 20.31 -8.24 -1.30
CA VAL A 1 19.48 -9.47 -1.17
C VAL A 1 18.57 -9.54 -2.39
N LYS A 2 18.44 -10.69 -3.07
CA LYS A 2 17.49 -10.85 -4.18
C LYS A 2 16.07 -11.10 -3.64
N PRO A 3 15.01 -10.57 -4.27
CA PRO A 3 13.65 -10.89 -3.85
C PRO A 3 13.28 -12.33 -4.22
N SER A 4 12.29 -12.89 -3.53
CA SER A 4 11.67 -14.18 -3.87
C SER A 4 10.15 -14.05 -3.99
N GLY A 5 9.54 -14.84 -4.87
CA GLY A 5 8.09 -15.05 -4.85
C GLY A 5 7.67 -15.77 -3.56
N PHE A 6 6.44 -15.52 -3.11
CA PHE A 6 5.90 -16.15 -1.90
C PHE A 6 4.41 -16.55 -2.00
N VAL A 7 3.74 -16.16 -3.08
CA VAL A 7 2.42 -16.65 -3.46
C VAL A 7 2.56 -17.24 -4.86
N GLU A 8 2.22 -18.52 -5.00
CA GLU A 8 2.35 -19.23 -6.27
C GLU A 8 1.48 -18.56 -7.36
N GLY A 9 2.06 -18.35 -8.54
CA GLY A 9 1.39 -17.73 -9.68
C GLY A 9 1.12 -16.23 -9.54
N ALA A 10 1.54 -15.58 -8.45
CA ALA A 10 1.34 -14.15 -8.26
C ALA A 10 2.63 -13.34 -8.49
N PRO A 11 2.53 -12.09 -8.98
CA PRO A 11 3.70 -11.29 -9.35
C PRO A 11 4.44 -10.69 -8.14
N MET A 12 3.80 -10.69 -6.96
CA MET A 12 4.35 -10.07 -5.76
C MET A 12 5.60 -10.81 -5.26
N VAL A 13 6.58 -10.03 -4.80
CA VAL A 13 7.84 -10.56 -4.30
C VAL A 13 8.21 -9.93 -2.96
N ILE A 14 9.09 -10.62 -2.22
CA ILE A 14 9.51 -10.20 -0.89
C ILE A 14 11.04 -10.20 -0.77
N TRP A 15 11.57 -9.19 -0.07
CA TRP A 15 12.89 -9.23 0.54
C TRP A 15 12.74 -9.43 2.04
N LYS A 16 13.60 -10.27 2.61
CA LYS A 16 13.63 -10.54 4.05
C LYS A 16 15.01 -10.16 4.58
N GLY A 17 15.03 -9.56 5.77
CA GLY A 17 16.27 -9.19 6.43
C GLY A 17 16.07 -8.94 7.91
N VAL A 18 17.17 -8.68 8.59
CA VAL A 18 17.19 -8.20 9.97
C VAL A 18 18.04 -6.95 9.99
N ALA A 19 17.51 -5.87 10.56
CA ALA A 19 18.26 -4.66 10.87
C ALA A 19 18.21 -4.48 12.38
N GLU A 20 19.39 -4.48 13.02
CA GLU A 20 19.52 -4.52 14.48
C GLU A 20 18.70 -5.68 15.08
N ALA A 21 17.64 -5.38 15.83
CA ALA A 21 16.73 -6.37 16.43
C ALA A 21 15.38 -6.48 15.69
N VAL A 22 15.22 -5.83 14.54
CA VAL A 22 13.95 -5.76 13.80
C VAL A 22 13.99 -6.68 12.59
N HIS A 23 13.03 -7.60 12.52
CA HIS A 23 12.78 -8.40 11.32
C HIS A 23 12.06 -7.54 10.27
N LEU A 24 12.68 -7.39 9.10
CA LEU A 24 12.17 -6.58 8.01
C LEU A 24 11.65 -7.48 6.88
N LEU A 25 10.41 -7.22 6.50
CA LEU A 25 9.75 -7.78 5.33
C LEU A 25 9.42 -6.63 4.37
N VAL A 26 10.13 -6.54 3.25
CA VAL A 26 9.82 -5.56 2.20
C VAL A 26 9.07 -6.28 1.09
N VAL A 27 7.81 -5.90 0.87
CA VAL A 27 6.94 -6.52 -0.13
C VAL A 27 6.73 -5.54 -1.26
N TRP A 28 6.89 -6.03 -2.50
CA TRP A 28 6.57 -5.27 -3.70
C TRP A 28 5.55 -6.05 -4.54
N CYS A 29 4.54 -5.34 -5.07
CA CYS A 29 3.47 -5.91 -5.88
C CYS A 29 3.96 -6.57 -7.19
N GLY A 30 5.23 -6.35 -7.55
CA GLY A 30 5.85 -6.91 -8.73
C GLY A 30 5.41 -6.22 -10.01
N HIS A 31 5.49 -6.97 -11.10
CA HIS A 31 5.37 -6.47 -12.47
C HIS A 31 4.18 -7.12 -13.19
N ASP A 32 3.51 -6.36 -14.04
CA ASP A 32 2.48 -6.85 -14.94
C ASP A 32 3.14 -7.48 -16.17
N GLU A 33 2.92 -8.77 -16.38
CA GLU A 33 3.55 -9.52 -17.48
C GLU A 33 3.05 -9.10 -18.86
N ARG A 34 1.82 -8.55 -18.94
CA ARG A 34 1.21 -8.16 -20.22
C ARG A 34 1.80 -6.86 -20.76
N PHE A 35 2.04 -5.89 -19.89
CA PHE A 35 2.41 -4.52 -20.26
C PHE A 35 3.85 -4.16 -19.90
N GLY A 36 4.56 -4.98 -19.12
CA GLY A 36 5.93 -4.70 -18.77
C GLY A 36 6.06 -3.48 -17.84
N VAL A 37 5.10 -3.28 -16.93
CA VAL A 37 5.08 -2.16 -15.97
C VAL A 37 4.82 -2.64 -14.55
N ASN A 38 5.06 -1.79 -13.56
CA ASN A 38 4.83 -2.16 -12.16
C ASN A 38 3.32 -2.30 -11.86
N ASN A 39 2.96 -3.30 -11.05
CA ASN A 39 1.62 -3.40 -10.49
C ASN A 39 1.41 -2.33 -9.43
N VAL A 40 0.61 -1.31 -9.73
CA VAL A 40 0.34 -0.17 -8.86
C VAL A 40 -1.12 -0.11 -8.43
N ALA A 41 -1.47 0.88 -7.61
CA ALA A 41 -2.81 1.17 -7.13
C ALA A 41 -3.40 0.15 -6.14
N THR A 42 -4.67 0.37 -5.80
CA THR A 42 -5.30 -0.16 -4.58
C THR A 42 -5.43 -1.67 -4.57
N THR A 43 -5.73 -2.30 -5.72
CA THR A 43 -5.94 -3.74 -5.80
C THR A 43 -4.62 -4.50 -5.61
N ALA A 44 -3.57 -4.11 -6.33
CA ALA A 44 -2.25 -4.72 -6.21
C ALA A 44 -1.70 -4.58 -4.79
N ALA A 45 -1.81 -3.39 -4.19
CA ALA A 45 -1.39 -3.14 -2.81
C ALA A 45 -2.18 -3.98 -1.79
N ALA A 46 -3.52 -4.04 -1.91
CA ALA A 46 -4.36 -4.79 -0.99
C ALA A 46 -4.09 -6.31 -1.06
N VAL A 47 -4.03 -6.89 -2.27
CA VAL A 47 -3.79 -8.32 -2.46
C VAL A 47 -2.38 -8.70 -2.00
N SER A 48 -1.37 -7.88 -2.30
CA SER A 48 0.01 -8.15 -1.87
C SER A 48 0.17 -8.06 -0.35
N THR A 49 -0.49 -7.08 0.28
CA THR A 49 -0.51 -6.93 1.75
C THR A 49 -1.18 -8.13 2.39
N TYR A 50 -2.37 -8.51 1.90
CA TYR A 50 -3.10 -9.68 2.40
C TYR A 50 -2.28 -10.97 2.24
N GLY A 51 -1.71 -11.20 1.06
CA GLY A 51 -0.89 -12.38 0.78
C GLY A 51 0.34 -12.46 1.69
N ALA A 52 1.00 -11.33 1.96
CA ALA A 52 2.15 -11.28 2.84
C ALA A 52 1.76 -11.62 4.29
N ILE A 53 0.66 -11.05 4.80
CA ILE A 53 0.16 -11.35 6.15
C ILE A 53 -0.27 -12.81 6.25
N ALA A 54 -0.91 -13.36 5.23
CA ALA A 54 -1.31 -14.77 5.20
C ALA A 54 -0.09 -15.72 5.20
N ALA A 55 0.97 -15.37 4.47
CA ALA A 55 2.17 -16.20 4.34
C ALA A 55 3.15 -16.09 5.51
N PHE A 56 3.23 -14.93 6.16
CA PHE A 56 4.25 -14.62 7.18
C PHE A 56 3.70 -14.27 8.56
N GLY A 57 2.38 -14.23 8.70
CA GLY A 57 1.70 -13.80 9.93
C GLY A 57 1.52 -12.29 10.01
N LYS A 58 0.76 -11.86 11.03
CA LYS A 58 0.52 -10.43 11.31
C LYS A 58 1.82 -9.78 11.81
N PRO A 59 2.32 -8.70 11.16
CA PRO A 59 3.46 -7.97 11.68
C PRO A 59 3.05 -7.09 12.87
N ASP A 60 4.04 -6.72 13.70
CA ASP A 60 3.83 -5.72 14.76
C ASP A 60 3.53 -4.33 14.18
N LEU A 61 4.13 -4.03 13.02
CA LEU A 61 3.97 -2.77 12.30
C LEU A 61 3.95 -2.99 10.79
N LEU A 62 2.98 -2.38 10.11
CA LEU A 62 2.88 -2.35 8.65
C LEU A 62 3.06 -0.91 8.16
N LEU A 63 4.03 -0.70 7.27
CA LEU A 63 4.29 0.61 6.64
C LEU A 63 3.98 0.53 5.15
N SER A 64 3.18 1.49 4.65
CA SER A 64 3.05 1.75 3.22
C SER A 64 3.96 2.92 2.85
N ALA A 65 5.01 2.65 2.09
CA ALA A 65 5.99 3.65 1.68
C ALA A 65 6.04 3.74 0.15
N GLY A 66 6.07 4.97 -0.36
CA GLY A 66 6.10 5.26 -1.79
C GLY A 66 6.10 6.75 -2.06
N THR A 67 6.25 7.13 -3.32
CA THR A 67 6.11 8.52 -3.75
C THR A 67 4.64 8.90 -3.87
N ALA A 68 4.33 10.17 -3.67
CA ALA A 68 2.99 10.72 -3.83
C ALA A 68 3.04 12.16 -4.35
N GLY A 69 1.92 12.64 -4.88
CA GLY A 69 1.71 14.06 -5.14
C GLY A 69 1.35 14.79 -3.85
N GLY A 70 1.74 16.06 -3.74
CA GLY A 70 1.38 16.96 -2.66
C GLY A 70 0.66 18.21 -3.18
N PHE A 71 -0.15 18.84 -2.33
CA PHE A 71 -0.78 20.13 -2.65
C PHE A 71 0.13 21.27 -2.16
N SER A 72 0.72 22.03 -3.09
CA SER A 72 1.57 23.18 -2.75
C SER A 72 0.82 24.26 -1.97
N SER A 73 -0.49 24.40 -2.21
CA SER A 73 -1.38 25.28 -1.44
C SER A 73 -1.52 24.89 0.03
N LEU A 74 -1.17 23.65 0.38
CA LEU A 74 -1.14 23.12 1.76
C LEU A 74 0.30 23.00 2.28
N GLY A 75 1.26 23.66 1.62
CA GLY A 75 2.65 23.72 2.06
C GLY A 75 3.52 22.54 1.61
N ALA A 76 3.06 21.69 0.68
CA ALA A 76 3.87 20.59 0.18
C ALA A 76 4.91 21.03 -0.86
N ALA A 77 6.16 20.60 -0.66
CA ALA A 77 7.25 20.75 -1.62
C ALA A 77 7.72 19.40 -2.19
N VAL A 78 8.33 19.43 -3.37
CA VAL A 78 8.94 18.23 -3.98
C VAL A 78 10.12 17.78 -3.13
N GLY A 79 10.11 16.50 -2.75
CA GLY A 79 11.14 15.90 -1.90
C GLY A 79 10.76 15.81 -0.43
N ASP A 80 9.65 16.44 -0.02
CA ASP A 80 9.13 16.29 1.34
C ASP A 80 8.70 14.84 1.61
N VAL A 81 9.01 14.36 2.82
CA VAL A 81 8.61 13.04 3.31
C VAL A 81 7.58 13.23 4.44
N TYR A 82 6.37 12.76 4.20
CA TYR A 82 5.25 12.91 5.14
C TYR A 82 4.95 11.62 5.89
N LEU A 83 4.69 11.74 7.18
CA LEU A 83 3.97 10.73 7.95
C LEU A 83 2.47 11.03 7.84
N SER A 84 1.74 10.15 7.15
CA SER A 84 0.28 10.33 7.02
C SER A 84 -0.43 10.13 8.35
N THR A 85 -1.31 11.06 8.69
CA THR A 85 -2.18 10.96 9.89
C THR A 85 -3.52 10.29 9.58
N LYS A 86 -3.97 10.34 8.32
CA LYS A 86 -5.25 9.78 7.83
C LYS A 86 -5.15 9.41 6.35
N CYS A 87 -5.87 8.38 5.92
CA CYS A 87 -5.97 7.97 4.52
C CYS A 87 -7.44 7.82 4.11
N VAL A 88 -7.80 8.33 2.93
CA VAL A 88 -9.19 8.33 2.39
C VAL A 88 -9.21 7.99 0.90
N PHE A 89 -10.34 7.47 0.41
CA PHE A 89 -10.56 7.23 -1.02
C PHE A 89 -11.39 8.35 -1.65
N HIS A 90 -10.76 9.22 -2.45
CA HIS A 90 -11.46 10.31 -3.15
C HIS A 90 -12.28 9.83 -4.37
N SER A 91 -12.10 8.59 -4.82
CA SER A 91 -12.75 8.05 -6.03
C SER A 91 -13.82 6.98 -5.76
N ARG A 92 -14.12 6.65 -4.48
CA ARG A 92 -15.14 5.66 -4.10
C ARG A 92 -16.41 6.36 -3.61
N ARG A 93 -17.12 6.99 -4.53
CA ARG A 93 -18.37 7.72 -4.23
C ARG A 93 -19.54 6.73 -4.20
N ILE A 94 -20.23 6.64 -3.06
CA ILE A 94 -21.47 5.89 -2.92
C ILE A 94 -22.58 6.93 -2.71
N PRO A 95 -23.47 7.15 -3.70
CA PRO A 95 -24.53 8.14 -3.55
C PRO A 95 -25.52 7.65 -2.49
N VAL A 96 -25.66 8.41 -1.41
CA VAL A 96 -26.77 8.26 -0.47
C VAL A 96 -27.97 9.06 -1.00
N SER A 97 -29.19 8.61 -0.69
CA SER A 97 -30.45 9.16 -1.21
C SER A 97 -30.69 10.64 -0.88
N SER A 98 -29.91 11.24 0.02
CA SER A 98 -30.04 12.63 0.48
C SER A 98 -29.33 13.66 -0.42
N GLY A 99 -28.59 13.26 -1.46
CA GLY A 99 -27.85 14.18 -2.32
C GLY A 99 -26.63 14.85 -1.67
N VAL A 100 -26.33 14.51 -0.42
CA VAL A 100 -25.14 14.91 0.31
C VAL A 100 -24.10 13.80 0.21
N LEU A 101 -22.84 14.15 -0.07
CA LEU A 101 -21.74 13.19 0.01
C LEU A 101 -21.36 13.01 1.48
N GLU A 102 -21.46 11.79 1.99
CA GLU A 102 -20.99 11.42 3.33
C GLU A 102 -19.69 10.61 3.25
N GLU A 103 -18.89 10.71 4.31
CA GLU A 103 -17.69 9.91 4.50
C GLU A 103 -18.05 8.41 4.53
N ASN A 104 -17.37 7.59 3.71
CA ASN A 104 -17.60 6.14 3.63
C ASN A 104 -16.26 5.38 3.68
N GLY A 105 -16.27 4.18 4.27
CA GLY A 105 -15.08 3.33 4.35
C GLY A 105 -14.11 3.68 5.48
N PHE A 106 -14.55 4.47 6.47
CA PHE A 106 -13.83 4.64 7.72
C PHE A 106 -14.03 3.40 8.59
N GLY A 107 -12.95 2.64 8.80
CA GLY A 107 -12.91 1.66 9.88
C GLY A 107 -12.84 2.41 11.20
N HIS A 108 -13.93 2.44 11.96
CA HIS A 108 -13.88 2.72 13.40
C HIS A 108 -13.37 1.43 14.08
N PHE A 109 -12.06 1.29 14.17
CA PHE A 109 -11.43 0.24 15.00
C PHE A 109 -10.83 0.91 16.23
#